data_AF-B9M783-F1
#
_entry.id   AF-B9M783-F1
#
_cell.length_a   1.000
_cell.length_b   1.000
_cell.length_c   1.000
_cell.angle_alpha   90.00
_cell.angle_beta   90.00
_cell.angle_gamma   90.00
#
_symmetry.space_group_name_H-M   'P 1'
#
loop_
_entity.id
_entity.type
_entity.pdbx_description
1 polymer ?
#
loop_
_entity_poly.entity_id
_entity_poly.type
_entity_poly.pdbx_seq_one_letter_code
_entity_poly.pdbx_strand_id
1 'polypeptide(L)'
;MKPAWLSILCLLIFATSVCAVSEVIPMKNKVRFNHFNHMNYTETCFQCHVEEPARIKGFGKDWGHEKCKGCHTKMTRGPQRCSGCHKWNEAAPND
;
A
#
# COMPACT_ATOMS: atom_id res chain seq x y z
N MET A 1 -24.59 -39.97 22.35
CA MET A 1 -23.22 -39.44 22.50
C MET A 1 -22.73 -39.05 21.11
N LYS A 2 -22.59 -37.74 20.81
CA LYS A 2 -22.18 -37.30 19.47
C LYS A 2 -20.66 -37.49 19.33
N PRO A 3 -20.17 -38.09 18.24
CA PRO A 3 -18.77 -38.51 18.18
C PRO A 3 -17.86 -37.28 18.10
N ALA A 4 -16.80 -37.25 18.93
CA ALA A 4 -15.92 -36.10 19.15
C ALA A 4 -15.14 -35.64 17.89
N TRP A 5 -15.05 -36.49 16.86
CA TRP A 5 -14.40 -36.16 15.59
C TRP A 5 -15.07 -35.03 14.81
N LEU A 6 -16.40 -34.86 14.95
CA LEU A 6 -17.15 -33.75 14.33
C LEU A 6 -16.72 -32.38 14.90
N SER A 7 -16.34 -32.35 16.17
CA SER A 7 -15.86 -31.13 16.83
C SER A 7 -14.42 -30.77 16.44
N ILE A 8 -13.56 -31.77 16.20
CA ILE A 8 -12.16 -31.57 15.80
C ILE A 8 -12.06 -31.08 14.35
N LEU A 9 -12.92 -31.58 13.46
CA LEU A 9 -12.97 -31.14 12.07
C LEU A 9 -13.42 -29.67 11.93
N CYS A 10 -14.28 -29.18 12.83
CA CYS A 10 -14.79 -27.81 12.80
C CYS A 10 -13.70 -26.76 13.17
N LEU A 11 -12.71 -27.12 14.01
CA LEU A 11 -11.63 -26.21 14.40
C LEU A 11 -10.55 -26.02 13.31
N LEU A 12 -10.35 -27.01 12.43
CA LEU A 12 -9.33 -26.93 11.37
C LEU A 12 -9.73 -25.99 10.21
N ILE A 13 -11.02 -25.67 10.07
CA ILE A 13 -11.54 -24.83 8.97
C ILE A 13 -11.43 -23.33 9.31
N PHE A 14 -11.13 -22.97 10.57
CA PHE A 14 -11.04 -21.57 11.00
C PHE A 14 -9.61 -20.98 10.93
N ALA A 15 -8.60 -21.78 10.57
CA ALA A 15 -7.19 -21.39 10.65
C ALA A 15 -6.62 -20.67 9.41
N THR A 16 -7.40 -20.47 8.34
CA THR A 16 -6.82 -20.12 7.02
C THR A 16 -7.23 -18.77 6.43
N SER A 17 -7.79 -17.83 7.20
CA SER A 17 -8.15 -16.51 6.66
C SER A 17 -7.56 -15.34 7.46
N VAL A 18 -6.24 -15.17 7.37
CA VAL A 18 -5.61 -13.84 7.46
C VAL A 18 -4.99 -13.56 6.09
N CYS A 19 -5.82 -13.13 5.15
CA CYS A 19 -5.31 -12.45 3.97
C CYS A 19 -4.89 -11.05 4.43
N ALA A 20 -3.59 -10.79 4.48
CA ALA A 20 -3.07 -9.44 4.62
C ALA A 20 -3.55 -8.62 3.41
N VAL A 21 -4.60 -7.83 3.59
CA VAL A 21 -5.07 -6.90 2.57
C VAL A 21 -3.97 -5.87 2.35
N SER A 22 -3.41 -5.81 1.14
CA SER A 22 -2.41 -4.80 0.80
C SER A 22 -3.03 -3.41 0.96
N GLU A 23 -2.51 -2.64 1.91
CA GLU A 23 -2.99 -1.28 2.17
C GLU A 23 -2.73 -0.39 0.95
N VAL A 24 -3.80 0.04 0.28
CA VAL A 24 -3.74 1.05 -0.78
C VAL A 24 -4.35 2.34 -0.26
N ILE A 25 -3.49 3.32 -0.01
CA ILE A 25 -3.85 4.65 0.47
C ILE A 25 -4.32 5.48 -0.74
N PRO A 26 -5.59 5.91 -0.79
CA PRO A 26 -6.05 6.87 -1.78
C PRO A 26 -5.51 8.26 -1.43
N MET A 27 -4.89 8.91 -2.41
CA MET A 27 -4.38 10.26 -2.30
C MET A 27 -5.21 11.21 -3.18
N LYS A 28 -5.08 12.52 -2.93
CA LYS A 28 -5.69 13.55 -3.77
C LYS A 28 -5.27 13.39 -5.24
N ASN A 29 -6.10 13.89 -6.15
CA ASN A 29 -5.85 13.82 -7.59
C ASN A 29 -5.68 12.39 -8.13
N LYS A 30 -6.45 11.44 -7.58
CA LYS A 30 -6.56 10.06 -8.07
C LYS A 30 -5.22 9.32 -8.14
N VAL A 31 -4.35 9.58 -7.16
CA VAL A 31 -3.13 8.79 -6.95
C VAL A 31 -3.44 7.69 -5.94
N ARG A 32 -2.97 6.48 -6.22
CA ARG A 32 -3.09 5.34 -5.31
C ARG A 32 -1.71 4.91 -4.86
N PHE A 33 -1.49 4.86 -3.56
CA PHE A 33 -0.20 4.50 -2.99
C PHE A 33 -0.31 3.21 -2.20
N ASN A 34 0.36 2.16 -2.67
CA ASN A 34 0.42 0.89 -1.96
C ASN A 34 1.58 0.93 -0.96
N HIS A 35 1.30 1.29 0.29
CA HIS A 35 2.32 1.51 1.31
C HIS A 35 3.09 0.22 1.60
N PHE A 36 2.39 -0.90 1.73
CA PHE A 36 2.98 -2.22 1.98
C PHE A 36 3.98 -2.64 0.91
N ASN A 37 3.65 -2.48 -0.37
CA ASN A 37 4.57 -2.81 -1.45
C ASN A 37 5.83 -1.94 -1.40
N HIS A 38 5.70 -0.64 -1.09
CA HIS A 38 6.86 0.23 -0.96
C HIS A 38 7.73 -0.15 0.23
N MET A 39 7.15 -0.55 1.36
CA MET A 39 7.91 -1.09 2.50
C MET A 39 8.72 -2.32 2.08
N ASN A 40 8.11 -3.25 1.34
CA ASN A 40 8.81 -4.45 0.86
C ASN A 40 9.93 -4.14 -0.14
N TYR A 41 9.78 -3.10 -0.98
CA TYR A 41 10.83 -2.73 -1.93
C TYR A 41 11.97 -1.92 -1.33
N THR A 42 11.66 -1.10 -0.32
CA THR A 42 12.65 -0.20 0.29
C THR A 42 13.34 -0.84 1.49
N GLU A 43 12.72 -1.85 2.11
CA GLU A 43 13.17 -2.53 3.32
C GLU A 43 13.45 -1.58 4.50
N THR A 44 12.97 -0.32 4.41
CA THR A 44 13.16 0.70 5.44
C THR A 44 12.10 1.78 5.38
N CYS A 45 11.64 2.22 6.55
CA CYS A 45 10.68 3.32 6.71
C CYS A 45 11.30 4.68 6.35
N PHE A 46 12.63 4.78 6.44
CA PHE A 46 13.36 6.04 6.40
C PHE A 46 13.59 6.59 4.99
N GLN A 47 13.22 5.85 3.93
CA GLN A 47 13.20 6.42 2.58
C GLN A 47 12.14 7.54 2.44
N CYS A 48 11.07 7.46 3.24
CA CYS A 48 9.95 8.40 3.18
C CYS A 48 9.76 9.17 4.50
N HIS A 49 9.98 8.54 5.65
CA HIS A 49 9.81 9.14 6.97
C HIS A 49 11.18 9.55 7.53
N VAL A 50 11.45 10.85 7.63
CA VAL A 50 12.77 11.38 8.02
C VAL A 50 13.09 11.14 9.50
N GLU A 51 12.05 11.08 10.36
CA GLU A 51 12.19 10.84 11.79
C GLU A 51 11.41 9.57 12.14
N GLU A 52 10.22 9.69 12.75
CA GLU A 52 9.38 8.55 13.06
C GLU A 52 8.30 8.35 11.99
N PRO A 53 7.83 7.09 11.77
CA PRO A 53 6.68 6.80 10.93
C PRO A 53 5.44 7.56 11.42
N ALA A 54 5.15 8.66 10.74
CA ALA A 54 4.07 9.57 11.07
C ALA A 54 3.56 10.26 9.80
N ARG A 55 2.52 11.09 9.93
CA ARG A 55 2.10 11.96 8.83
C ARG A 55 3.27 12.85 8.39
N ILE A 56 3.62 12.77 7.13
CA ILE A 56 4.72 13.55 6.56
C ILE A 56 4.35 15.03 6.55
N LYS A 57 5.07 15.85 7.32
CA LYS A 57 4.87 17.30 7.35
C LYS A 57 5.23 17.89 5.97
N GLY A 58 4.35 18.72 5.43
CA GLY A 58 4.53 19.29 4.09
C GLY A 58 4.23 18.32 2.95
N PHE A 59 3.60 17.17 3.22
CA PHE A 59 3.13 16.28 2.16
C PHE A 59 2.18 17.02 1.21
N GLY A 60 2.51 16.99 -0.08
CA GLY A 60 1.80 17.73 -1.12
C GLY A 60 2.41 17.49 -2.50
N LYS A 61 2.02 18.30 -3.49
CA LYS A 61 2.48 18.17 -4.88
C LYS A 61 4.01 18.13 -4.99
N ASP A 62 4.67 19.11 -4.40
CA ASP A 62 6.12 19.29 -4.57
C ASP A 62 6.89 18.15 -3.90
N TRP A 63 6.52 17.81 -2.66
CA TRP A 63 7.10 16.67 -1.96
C TRP A 63 6.87 15.36 -2.72
N GLY A 64 5.67 15.10 -3.24
CA GLY A 64 5.36 13.88 -3.98
C GLY A 64 6.09 13.79 -5.33
N HIS A 65 6.20 14.90 -6.06
CA HIS A 65 6.95 14.93 -7.31
C HIS A 65 8.46 14.87 -7.10
N GLU A 66 8.97 15.33 -5.95
CA GLU A 66 10.37 15.16 -5.59
C GLU A 66 10.65 13.72 -5.12
N LYS A 67 9.95 13.24 -4.10
CA LYS A 67 10.24 11.95 -3.46
C LYS A 67 9.73 10.76 -4.25
N CYS A 68 8.46 10.73 -4.63
CA CYS A 68 7.88 9.57 -5.32
C CYS A 68 8.48 9.44 -6.73
N LYS A 69 8.34 10.49 -7.55
CA LYS A 69 8.88 10.47 -8.92
C LYS A 69 10.40 10.42 -8.93
N GLY A 70 11.09 11.15 -8.05
CA GLY A 70 12.55 11.13 -7.97
C GLY A 70 13.10 9.72 -7.65
N CYS A 71 12.49 9.02 -6.69
CA CYS A 71 12.84 7.63 -6.41
C CYS A 71 12.57 6.72 -7.62
N HIS A 72 11.39 6.82 -8.25
CA HIS A 72 11.07 6.02 -9.44
C HIS A 72 11.98 6.28 -10.64
N THR A 73 12.45 7.52 -10.79
CA THR A 73 13.44 7.88 -11.79
C THR A 73 14.81 7.30 -11.45
N LYS A 74 15.29 7.49 -10.21
CA LYS A 74 16.60 7.00 -9.76
C LYS A 74 16.70 5.48 -9.83
N MET A 75 15.66 4.76 -9.42
CA MET A 75 15.63 3.30 -9.47
C MET A 75 15.21 2.76 -10.83
N THR A 76 14.86 3.63 -11.79
CA THR A 76 14.29 3.24 -13.09
C THR A 76 13.11 2.28 -12.98
N ARG A 77 12.32 2.39 -11.90
CA ARG A 77 11.24 1.47 -11.55
C ARG A 77 10.05 2.24 -11.00
N GLY A 78 8.85 1.90 -11.47
CA GLY A 78 7.61 2.59 -11.10
C GLY A 78 7.24 3.74 -12.04
N PRO A 79 6.06 4.36 -11.86
CA PRO A 79 5.55 5.39 -12.75
C PRO A 79 6.36 6.69 -12.67
N GLN A 80 6.74 7.22 -13.84
CA GLN A 80 7.48 8.48 -13.98
C GLN A 80 6.70 9.56 -14.76
N ARG A 81 5.58 9.17 -15.40
CA ARG A 81 4.69 10.05 -16.18
C ARG A 81 3.44 10.39 -15.37
N CYS A 82 2.84 11.54 -15.65
CA CYS A 82 1.67 12.06 -14.91
C CYS A 82 0.54 11.03 -14.81
N SER A 83 0.14 10.43 -15.94
CA SER A 83 -0.92 9.41 -16.00
C SER A 83 -0.54 8.06 -15.37
N GLY A 84 0.75 7.82 -15.11
CA GLY A 84 1.21 6.62 -14.41
C GLY A 84 0.90 6.65 -12.91
N CYS A 85 0.82 7.84 -12.31
CA CYS A 85 0.42 8.03 -10.92
C CYS A 85 -1.02 8.53 -10.80
N HIS A 86 -1.38 9.57 -11.56
CA HIS A 86 -2.68 10.21 -11.52
C HIS A 86 -3.61 9.56 -12.53
N LYS A 87 -4.39 8.59 -12.06
CA LYS A 87 -5.27 7.81 -12.94
C LYS A 87 -6.64 8.47 -13.05
N TRP A 88 -6.69 9.58 -13.80
CA TRP A 88 -7.91 10.40 -13.97
C TRP A 88 -9.09 9.67 -14.59
N ASN A 89 -8.81 8.60 -15.33
CA ASN A 89 -9.79 7.81 -16.07
C ASN A 89 -10.23 6.53 -15.33
N GLU A 90 -9.66 6.25 -14.15
CA GLU A 90 -10.16 5.20 -13.27
C GLU A 90 -11.20 5.81 -12.30
N ALA A 91 -12.30 5.08 -12.08
CA ALA A 91 -13.30 5.39 -11.06
C ALA A 91 -12.62 5.49 -9.70
N ALA A 92 -13.07 6.41 -8.85
CA ALA A 92 -12.50 6.51 -7.52
C ALA A 92 -12.82 5.21 -6.75
N PRO A 93 -12.00 4.77 -5.77
CA PRO A 93 -12.22 3.47 -5.13
C PRO A 93 -13.52 3.32 -4.33
N ASN A 94 -14.41 4.32 -4.33
CA ASN A 94 -15.66 4.33 -3.56
C ASN A 94 -16.84 4.95 -4.37
N ASP A 95 -16.85 4.73 -5.69
CA ASP A 95 -18.06 4.90 -6.52
C ASP A 95 -18.87 3.59 -6.50
#